data_AF-A0A9D7BQP7-F1
#
_entry.id   AF-A0A9D7BQP7-F1
#
_cell.length_a   1.000
_cell.length_b   1.000
_cell.length_c   1.000
_cell.angle_alpha   90.00
_cell.angle_beta   90.00
_cell.angle_gamma   90.00
#
_symmetry.space_group_name_H-M   'P 1'
#
loop_
_entity.id
_entity.type
_entity.pdbx_description
1 polymer ?
#
loop_
_entity_poly.entity_id
_entity_poly.type
_entity_poly.pdbx_seq_one_letter_code
_entity_poly.pdbx_strand_id
1 'polypeptide(L)'
;MTFDKPSDAAKGQLVLHAKNTLWFDYIFGEFLSKFGSAYPGWMQKQSAMSGEERLKNQRKQISPFRLCEKKKKWQLVDEIMTVGPLAYRNFVIPIDVLDIPEKEVEIKLETGFMFWGN
;
A
#
# COMPACT_ATOMS: atom_id res chain seq x y z
N MET A 1 -7.69 -4.00 12.78
CA MET A 1 -8.67 -4.96 12.23
C MET A 1 -8.41 -6.30 12.89
N THR A 2 -9.43 -7.09 13.18
CA THR A 2 -9.30 -8.40 13.83
C THR A 2 -10.05 -9.45 13.02
N PHE A 3 -9.51 -10.67 12.96
CA PHE A 3 -10.06 -11.79 12.20
C PHE A 3 -9.97 -13.08 13.00
N ASP A 4 -10.97 -13.95 12.91
CA ASP A 4 -10.94 -15.26 13.57
C ASP A 4 -9.88 -16.18 12.93
N LYS A 5 -9.10 -16.85 13.78
CA LYS A 5 -8.09 -17.83 13.39
C LYS A 5 -8.64 -19.25 13.59
N PRO A 6 -8.77 -20.06 12.53
CA PRO A 6 -9.06 -21.48 12.68
C PRO A 6 -7.95 -22.18 13.49
N SER A 7 -8.32 -23.16 14.31
CA SER A 7 -7.40 -23.85 15.25
C SER A 7 -6.18 -24.47 14.56
N ASP A 8 -6.35 -24.97 13.34
CA ASP A 8 -5.33 -25.71 12.60
C ASP A 8 -4.74 -24.93 11.41
N ALA A 9 -4.96 -23.61 11.36
CA ALA A 9 -4.43 -22.76 10.30
C ALA A 9 -2.99 -22.33 10.59
N ALA A 10 -2.08 -22.67 9.67
CA ALA A 10 -0.70 -22.17 9.64
C ALA A 10 -0.53 -20.93 8.75
N LYS A 11 -1.38 -20.78 7.73
CA LYS A 11 -1.30 -19.70 6.73
C LYS A 11 -2.68 -19.09 6.50
N GLY A 12 -2.70 -17.79 6.26
CA GLY A 12 -3.87 -17.04 5.83
C GLY A 12 -3.59 -16.21 4.57
N GLN A 13 -4.65 -15.75 3.94
CA GLN A 13 -4.58 -14.75 2.87
C GLN A 13 -5.40 -13.53 3.28
N LEU A 14 -4.74 -12.40 3.47
CA LEU A 14 -5.42 -11.14 3.66
C LEU A 14 -5.78 -10.56 2.29
N VAL A 15 -7.08 -10.40 2.06
CA VAL A 15 -7.59 -9.77 0.84
C VAL A 15 -7.95 -8.32 1.15
N LEU A 16 -7.30 -7.38 0.47
CA LEU A 16 -7.56 -5.95 0.60
C LEU A 16 -8.13 -5.40 -0.71
N HIS A 17 -9.33 -4.83 -0.62
CA HIS A 17 -9.96 -4.07 -1.70
C HIS A 17 -9.67 -2.59 -1.47
N ALA A 18 -8.68 -2.04 -2.17
CA ALA A 18 -8.27 -0.65 -2.01
C ALA A 18 -8.71 0.20 -3.20
N LYS A 19 -9.06 1.45 -2.91
CA LYS A 19 -9.25 2.52 -3.88
C LYS A 19 -8.64 3.80 -3.34
N ASN A 20 -8.16 4.67 -4.23
CA ASN A 20 -7.86 6.03 -3.85
C ASN A 20 -9.14 6.78 -3.47
N THR A 21 -8.99 7.82 -2.66
CA THR A 21 -10.07 8.77 -2.41
C THR A 21 -10.24 9.68 -3.63
N LEU A 22 -11.47 10.14 -3.88
CA LEU A 22 -11.73 11.13 -4.94
C LEU A 22 -10.91 12.40 -4.74
N TRP A 23 -10.67 12.79 -3.49
CA TRP A 23 -9.82 13.92 -3.14
C TRP A 23 -8.37 13.72 -3.58
N PHE A 24 -7.79 12.54 -3.33
CA PHE A 24 -6.45 12.23 -3.79
C PHE A 24 -6.35 12.27 -5.31
N ASP A 25 -7.33 11.69 -6.01
CA ASP A 25 -7.37 11.69 -7.48
C ASP A 25 -7.48 13.13 -8.03
N TYR A 26 -8.27 13.99 -7.40
CA TYR A 26 -8.37 15.41 -7.75
C TYR A 26 -7.04 16.15 -7.56
N ILE A 27 -6.43 16.05 -6.38
CA ILE A 27 -5.15 16.71 -6.07
C ILE A 27 -4.03 16.20 -6.98
N PHE A 28 -4.02 14.91 -7.28
CA PHE A 28 -3.06 14.32 -8.20
C PHE A 28 -3.27 14.85 -9.63
N GLY A 29 -4.51 15.01 -10.07
CA GLY A 29 -4.85 15.65 -11.35
C GLY A 29 -4.34 17.09 -11.43
N GLU A 30 -4.58 17.89 -10.38
CA GLU A 30 -4.07 19.27 -10.27
C GLU A 30 -2.54 19.34 -10.23
N PHE A 31 -1.89 18.33 -9.64
CA PHE A 31 -0.43 18.23 -9.69
C PHE A 31 0.05 17.95 -11.12
N LEU A 32 -0.56 17.01 -11.83
CA LEU A 32 -0.19 16.69 -13.22
C LEU A 32 -0.45 17.87 -14.18
N SER A 33 -1.53 18.63 -13.97
CA SER A 33 -1.87 19.79 -14.82
C SER A 33 -0.77 20.87 -14.79
N LYS A 34 -0.09 21.03 -13.64
CA LYS A 34 1.04 21.97 -13.48
C LYS A 34 2.25 21.66 -14.34
N PHE A 35 2.35 20.46 -14.92
CA PHE A 35 3.47 20.11 -15.82
C PHE A 35 3.35 20.80 -17.17
N GLY A 36 2.15 21.18 -17.61
CA GLY A 36 1.92 21.84 -18.90
C GLY A 36 2.62 21.10 -20.05
N SER A 37 3.41 21.83 -20.84
CA SER A 37 4.14 21.30 -22.00
C SER A 37 5.24 20.29 -21.64
N ALA A 38 5.68 20.21 -20.38
CA ALA A 38 6.69 19.24 -19.94
C ALA A 38 6.12 17.84 -19.68
N TYR A 39 4.79 17.69 -19.62
CA TYR A 39 4.11 16.44 -19.30
C TYR A 39 4.51 15.26 -20.22
N PRO A 40 4.54 15.40 -21.57
CA PRO A 40 4.89 14.28 -22.44
C PRO A 40 6.31 13.76 -22.22
N GLY A 41 7.27 14.67 -22.01
CA GLY A 41 8.67 14.29 -21.75
C GLY A 41 8.86 13.61 -20.40
N TRP A 42 8.11 14.04 -19.37
CA TRP A 42 8.08 13.35 -18.09
C TRP A 42 7.46 11.95 -18.22
N MET A 43 6.32 11.83 -18.91
CA MET A 43 5.65 10.54 -19.19
C MET A 43 6.58 9.55 -19.89
N GLN A 44 7.35 9.98 -20.90
CA GLN A 44 8.29 9.13 -21.62
C GLN A 44 9.40 8.60 -20.70
N LYS A 45 9.92 9.44 -19.80
CA LYS A 45 10.90 9.01 -18.78
C LYS A 45 10.30 8.00 -17.81
N GLN A 46 9.03 8.20 -17.41
CA GLN A 46 8.34 7.25 -16.54
C GLN A 46 8.09 5.89 -17.22
N SER A 47 7.69 5.89 -18.49
CA SER A 47 7.42 4.65 -19.24
C SER A 47 8.67 3.84 -19.57
N ALA A 48 9.83 4.50 -19.64
CA ALA A 48 11.10 3.85 -19.92
C ALA A 48 11.73 3.18 -18.69
N MET A 49 11.26 3.49 -17.48
CA MET A 49 11.77 2.87 -16.25
C MET A 49 11.27 1.43 -16.10
N SER A 50 12.15 0.54 -15.64
CA SER A 50 11.75 -0.81 -15.26
C SER A 50 10.77 -0.79 -14.07
N GLY A 51 9.99 -1.85 -13.91
CA GLY A 51 9.06 -1.97 -12.78
C GLY A 51 9.75 -1.85 -11.42
N GLU A 52 10.95 -2.44 -11.29
CA GLU A 52 11.75 -2.40 -10.06
C GLU A 52 12.29 -0.99 -9.76
N GLU A 53 12.86 -0.31 -10.76
CA GLU A 53 13.33 1.07 -10.63
C GLU A 53 12.18 2.01 -10.28
N ARG A 54 11.02 1.81 -10.89
CA ARG A 54 9.82 2.59 -10.58
C ARG A 54 9.39 2.41 -9.12
N LEU A 55 9.35 1.17 -8.63
CA LEU A 55 9.02 0.87 -7.23
C LEU A 55 10.06 1.47 -6.26
N LYS A 56 11.34 1.38 -6.59
CA LYS A 56 12.43 1.98 -5.80
C LYS A 56 12.31 3.50 -5.74
N ASN A 57 12.00 4.15 -6.87
CA ASN A 57 11.84 5.60 -6.94
C ASN A 57 10.57 6.07 -6.23
N GLN A 58 9.49 5.30 -6.28
CA GLN A 58 8.27 5.62 -5.54
C GLN A 58 8.47 5.52 -4.03
N ARG A 59 9.14 4.47 -3.53
CA ARG A 59 9.46 4.31 -2.09
C ARG A 59 10.28 5.47 -1.52
N LYS A 60 11.08 6.16 -2.35
CA LYS A 60 11.84 7.35 -1.94
C LYS A 60 10.98 8.61 -1.82
N GLN A 61 9.89 8.69 -2.57
CA GLN A 61 9.08 9.91 -2.72
C GLN A 61 7.78 9.86 -1.90
N ILE A 62 7.21 8.67 -1.74
CA ILE A 62 5.93 8.45 -1.06
C ILE A 62 6.14 7.35 -0.03
N SER A 63 5.77 7.63 1.21
CA SER A 63 5.77 6.61 2.27
C SER A 63 4.71 5.55 1.95
N PRO A 64 5.08 4.26 1.84
CA PRO A 64 4.10 3.19 1.60
C PRO A 64 3.20 3.00 2.83
N PHE A 65 2.02 2.43 2.60
CA PHE A 65 1.25 1.85 3.69
C PHE A 65 1.96 0.59 4.19
N ARG A 66 2.13 0.46 5.50
CA ARG A 66 2.77 -0.69 6.14
C ARG A 66 1.67 -1.58 6.71
N LEU A 67 1.64 -2.82 6.23
CA LEU A 67 0.81 -3.87 6.80
C LEU A 67 1.59 -4.53 7.94
N CYS A 68 1.06 -4.45 9.14
CA CYS A 68 1.67 -5.02 10.34
C CYS A 68 0.72 -6.06 10.95
N GLU A 69 1.28 -7.20 11.33
CA GLU A 69 0.59 -8.26 12.07
C GLU A 69 1.06 -8.28 13.51
N LYS A 70 0.15 -8.54 14.44
CA LYS A 70 0.49 -8.70 15.85
C LYS A 70 0.65 -10.20 16.16
N LYS A 71 1.88 -10.60 16.39
CA LYS A 71 2.21 -11.84 17.12
C LYS A 71 2.45 -11.44 18.59
N LYS A 72 3.68 -11.65 19.09
CA LYS A 72 4.12 -11.09 20.39
C LYS A 72 4.36 -9.57 20.36
N LYS A 73 4.67 -9.03 19.18
CA LYS A 73 4.88 -7.61 18.88
C LYS A 73 4.36 -7.33 17.46
N TRP A 74 4.16 -6.06 17.11
CA TRP A 74 3.87 -5.66 15.74
C TRP A 74 5.06 -5.98 14.84
N GLN A 75 4.81 -6.75 13.78
CA GLN A 75 5.80 -7.14 12.78
C GLN A 75 5.32 -6.70 11.39
N LEU A 76 6.22 -6.11 10.61
CA LEU A 76 5.94 -5.73 9.22
C LEU A 76 5.76 -6.99 8.37
N VAL A 77 4.62 -7.08 7.70
CA VAL A 77 4.27 -8.15 6.76
C VAL A 77 4.56 -7.70 5.33
N ASP A 78 4.06 -6.53 4.95
CA ASP A 78 4.18 -6.03 3.57
C ASP A 78 4.08 -4.50 3.50
N GLU A 79 4.50 -3.93 2.37
CA GLU A 79 4.38 -2.52 2.03
C GLU A 79 3.47 -2.35 0.82
N ILE A 80 2.32 -1.70 1.03
CA ILE A 80 1.32 -1.45 0.00
C ILE A 80 1.54 -0.05 -0.55
N MET A 81 1.90 0.02 -1.84
CA MET A 81 2.03 1.29 -2.56
C MET A 81 0.66 1.88 -2.87
N THR A 82 0.59 3.21 -2.97
CA THR A 82 -0.61 3.89 -3.47
C THR A 82 -0.95 3.39 -4.86
N VAL A 83 -2.25 3.23 -5.12
CA VAL A 83 -2.73 2.80 -6.43
C VAL A 83 -2.82 4.02 -7.35
N GLY A 84 -2.69 3.81 -8.67
CA GLY A 84 -2.92 4.88 -9.63
C GLY A 84 -4.38 5.36 -9.59
N PRO A 85 -4.65 6.59 -10.06
CA PRO A 85 -6.00 7.13 -10.08
C PRO A 85 -6.91 6.19 -10.88
N LEU A 86 -8.15 6.01 -10.40
CA LEU A 86 -9.26 5.33 -11.10
C LEU A 86 -9.33 3.80 -11.09
N ALA A 87 -8.45 3.07 -10.40
CA ALA A 87 -8.55 1.61 -10.35
C ALA A 87 -8.69 1.07 -8.92
N TYR A 88 -9.79 0.35 -8.66
CA TYR A 88 -9.81 -0.62 -7.56
C TYR A 88 -8.65 -1.58 -7.77
N ARG A 89 -7.86 -1.82 -6.71
CA ARG A 89 -6.90 -2.91 -6.72
C ARG A 89 -7.17 -3.86 -5.57
N ASN A 90 -7.12 -5.13 -5.93
CA ASN A 90 -7.18 -6.23 -5.00
C ASN A 90 -5.76 -6.63 -4.68
N PHE A 91 -5.40 -6.58 -3.41
CA PHE A 91 -4.14 -7.12 -2.91
C PHE A 91 -4.44 -8.42 -2.19
N VAL A 92 -3.70 -9.47 -2.52
CA VAL A 92 -3.75 -10.75 -1.81
C VAL A 92 -2.40 -10.91 -1.14
N ILE A 93 -2.37 -10.72 0.17
CA ILE A 93 -1.14 -10.72 0.96
C ILE A 93 -1.11 -11.98 1.81
N PRO A 94 -0.14 -12.89 1.59
CA PRO A 94 0.00 -14.07 2.41
C PRO A 94 0.47 -13.68 3.82
N ILE A 95 -0.17 -14.25 4.83
CA ILE A 95 0.19 -14.04 6.24
C ILE A 95 0.48 -15.38 6.91
N ASP A 96 1.49 -15.40 7.79
CA ASP A 96 1.87 -16.58 8.56
C ASP A 96 1.29 -16.48 9.97
N VAL A 97 0.24 -17.28 10.22
CA VAL A 97 -0.56 -17.25 11.44
C VAL A 97 -0.26 -18.44 12.36
N LEU A 98 0.80 -19.21 12.06
CA LEU A 98 1.17 -20.38 12.84
C LEU A 98 1.56 -20.00 14.27
N ASP A 99 2.36 -18.94 14.41
CA ASP A 99 2.91 -18.46 15.69
C ASP A 99 1.99 -17.48 16.44
N ILE A 100 0.71 -17.39 16.03
CA ILE A 100 -0.31 -16.59 16.72
C ILE A 100 -1.04 -17.53 17.68
N PRO A 101 -0.74 -17.50 18.99
CA PRO A 101 -1.40 -18.35 19.97
C PRO A 101 -2.86 -17.95 20.22
N GLU A 102 -3.23 -16.72 19.89
CA GLU A 102 -4.57 -16.19 20.03
C GLU A 102 -5.55 -16.80 19.01
N LYS A 103 -6.83 -16.78 19.37
CA LYS A 103 -7.93 -17.15 18.46
C LYS A 103 -8.21 -16.08 17.41
N GLU A 104 -7.59 -14.91 17.54
CA GLU A 104 -7.79 -13.77 16.65
C GLU A 104 -6.45 -13.32 16.07
N VAL A 105 -6.45 -12.99 14.78
CA VAL A 105 -5.34 -12.34 14.08
C VAL A 105 -5.61 -10.85 14.07
N GLU A 106 -4.73 -10.07 14.71
CA GLU A 106 -4.79 -8.61 14.66
C GLU A 106 -3.91 -8.06 13.54
N ILE A 107 -4.54 -7.28 12.65
CA ILE A 107 -3.89 -6.62 11.53
C ILE A 107 -4.01 -5.10 11.68
N LYS A 108 -2.89 -4.41 11.48
CA LYS A 108 -2.79 -2.96 11.50
C LYS A 108 -2.26 -2.46 10.15
N LEU A 109 -2.92 -1.45 9.59
CA LEU A 109 -2.42 -0.67 8.46
C LEU A 109 -1.90 0.65 9.01
N GLU A 110 -0.62 0.93 8.77
CA GLU A 110 0.01 2.19 9.14
C GLU A 110 0.41 2.96 7.88
N THR A 111 0.39 4.28 7.96
CA THR A 111 0.98 5.17 6.95
C THR A 111 1.97 6.08 7.63
N GLY A 112 2.96 6.57 6.90
CA GLY A 112 3.78 7.67 7.38
C GLY A 112 2.91 8.86 7.79
N PHE A 113 3.12 9.37 9.00
CA PHE A 113 2.56 10.65 9.44
C PHE A 113 3.23 11.77 8.61
N MET A 114 2.47 12.80 8.21
CA MET A 114 2.86 13.96 7.37
C MET A 114 2.51 13.94 5.86
N PHE A 115 1.51 13.18 5.40
CA PHE A 115 0.92 13.49 4.08
C PHE A 115 -0.02 14.73 4.14
N TRP A 116 -0.48 15.13 5.33
CA TRP A 116 -1.40 16.28 5.54
C TRP A 116 -1.16 17.00 6.89
N GLY A 117 0.00 17.63 7.08
CA GLY A 117 0.26 18.40 8.31
C GLY A 117 1.25 19.53 8.07
N ASN A 118 0.72 20.71 7.77
CA ASN A 118 1.23 22.00 8.22
C ASN A 118 0.05 22.76 8.82
#